data_AF-A0A068RFF0-F1
#
_entry.id   AF-A0A068RFF0-F1
#
_cell.length_a   1.000
_cell.length_b   1.000
_cell.length_c   1.000
_cell.angle_alpha   90.00
_cell.angle_beta   90.00
_cell.angle_gamma   90.00
#
_symmetry.space_group_name_H-M   'P 1'
#
loop_
_entity.id
_entity.type
_entity.pdbx_description
1 polymer ?
#
loop_
_entity_poly.entity_id
_entity_poly.type
_entity_poly.pdbx_seq_one_letter_code
_entity_poly.pdbx_strand_id
1 'polypeptide(L)'
;MYHHSVFLQAGLSRAMAMMLAGIDSIVYFIGSLLPIYLTERVGRRKIMLWGLVGQMITLVCIGGCQKAGIDYNQGTWTAAGGSQGAVVMTMMYNFVFGASWLGMAWLYPAEIFSTGLRAKGNSLSTAANWMGNFVVAEMAPIMFASMGYWTYVFFAGLNLLFIPLVYFLYPETQGLSLEQIEQLFTATHHHPASPYKPSNTTTNTDEEKSF
;
A
#
# COMPACT_ATOMS: atom_id res chain seq x y z
N MET A 1 17.05 -3.34 7.70
CA MET A 1 18.49 -3.40 7.34
C MET A 1 18.85 -2.71 6.01
N TYR A 2 17.92 -2.49 5.08
CA TYR A 2 18.21 -1.86 3.77
C TYR A 2 18.26 -0.32 3.74
N HIS A 3 17.61 0.39 4.67
CA HIS A 3 17.66 1.86 4.67
C HIS A 3 19.08 2.39 4.96
N HIS A 4 19.88 1.64 5.73
CA HIS A 4 21.24 2.02 6.06
C HIS A 4 22.21 1.92 4.87
N SER A 5 22.01 0.95 3.96
CA SER A 5 22.89 0.75 2.81
C SER A 5 22.73 1.85 1.77
N VAL A 6 21.52 2.39 1.59
CA VAL A 6 21.28 3.54 0.69
C VAL A 6 22.00 4.79 1.21
N PHE A 7 21.95 5.06 2.52
CA PHE A 7 22.59 6.23 3.12
C PHE A 7 24.13 6.09 3.20
N LEU A 8 24.67 4.89 3.35
CA LEU A 8 26.12 4.64 3.26
C LEU A 8 26.64 4.73 1.82
N GLN A 9 25.90 4.23 0.82
CA GLN A 9 26.25 4.37 -0.60
C GLN A 9 26.24 5.83 -1.07
N ALA A 10 25.50 6.70 -0.38
CA ALA A 10 25.46 8.14 -0.60
C ALA A 10 26.70 8.90 -0.04
N GLY A 11 27.69 8.22 0.56
CA GLY A 11 28.90 8.83 1.10
C GLY A 11 28.72 9.54 2.46
N LEU A 12 27.59 9.30 3.14
CA LEU A 12 27.28 9.92 4.43
C LEU A 12 27.97 9.16 5.57
N SER A 13 28.38 9.87 6.61
CA SER A 13 28.95 9.24 7.81
C SER A 13 27.93 8.27 8.42
N ARG A 14 28.41 7.18 9.03
CA ARG A 14 27.55 6.16 9.64
C ARG A 14 26.56 6.75 10.65
N ALA A 15 26.98 7.78 11.39
CA ALA A 15 26.13 8.52 12.33
C ALA A 15 24.99 9.26 11.62
N MET A 16 25.27 9.93 10.49
CA MET A 16 24.26 10.62 9.69
C MET A 16 23.26 9.64 9.06
N ALA A 17 23.74 8.50 8.56
CA ALA A 17 22.89 7.43 8.03
C ALA A 17 21.95 6.85 9.09
N MET A 18 22.41 6.67 10.33
CA MET A 18 21.57 6.20 11.44
C MET A 18 20.53 7.25 11.85
N MET A 19 20.92 8.53 11.92
CA MET A 19 20.01 9.62 12.26
C MET A 19 18.89 9.78 11.21
N LEU A 20 19.23 9.71 9.92
CA LEU A 20 18.26 9.77 8.83
C LEU A 20 17.30 8.59 8.85
N ALA A 21 17.75 7.38 9.17
CA ALA A 21 16.87 6.23 9.34
C ALA A 21 15.89 6.40 10.53
N GLY A 22 16.33 7.06 11.61
CA GLY A 22 15.46 7.43 12.73
C GLY A 22 14.39 8.44 12.33
N ILE A 23 14.76 9.48 11.59
CA ILE A 23 13.83 10.49 11.07
C ILE A 23 12.83 9.85 10.10
N ASP A 24 13.29 8.98 9.22
CA ASP A 24 12.45 8.26 8.26
C ASP A 24 11.38 7.41 8.96
N SER A 25 11.75 6.77 10.09
CA SER A 25 10.79 6.03 10.91
C SER A 25 9.71 6.93 11.52
N ILE A 26 10.06 8.15 11.93
CA ILE A 26 9.10 9.14 12.45
C ILE A 26 8.17 9.63 11.32
N VAL A 27 8.74 9.95 10.15
CA VAL A 27 7.96 10.36 8.97
C VAL A 27 6.97 9.25 8.57
N TYR A 28 7.44 8.01 8.55
CA TYR A 28 6.60 6.86 8.27
C TYR A 28 5.48 6.67 9.30
N PHE A 29 5.79 6.86 10.59
CA PHE A 29 4.81 6.82 11.67
C PHE A 29 3.76 7.92 11.52
N ILE A 30 4.14 9.15 11.18
CA ILE A 30 3.18 10.24 10.93
C ILE A 30 2.31 9.90 9.71
N GLY A 31 2.92 9.38 8.65
CA GLY A 31 2.21 8.93 7.45
C GLY A 31 1.16 7.86 7.77
N SER A 32 1.47 6.90 8.64
CA SER A 32 0.55 5.81 9.00
C SER A 32 -0.67 6.23 9.84
N LEU A 33 -0.69 7.46 10.38
CA LEU A 33 -1.85 8.02 11.07
C LEU A 33 -2.88 8.61 10.11
N LEU A 34 -2.47 9.04 8.91
CA LEU A 34 -3.37 9.66 7.93
C LEU A 34 -4.50 8.74 7.43
N PRO A 35 -4.28 7.43 7.15
CA PRO A 35 -5.32 6.52 6.71
C PRO A 35 -6.48 6.43 7.70
N ILE A 36 -6.23 6.59 9.01
CA ILE A 36 -7.27 6.51 10.04
C ILE A 36 -8.41 7.51 9.75
N TYR A 37 -8.06 8.71 9.29
CA TYR A 37 -9.04 9.75 8.96
C TYR A 37 -9.47 9.74 7.49
N LEU A 38 -8.56 9.42 6.57
CA LEU A 38 -8.83 9.45 5.14
C LEU A 38 -9.74 8.31 4.68
N THR A 39 -9.61 7.13 5.27
CA THR A 39 -10.29 5.90 4.83
C THR A 39 -11.82 6.03 4.86
N GLU A 40 -12.36 6.68 5.88
CA GLU A 40 -13.80 6.87 6.02
C GLU A 40 -14.36 8.01 5.15
N ARG A 41 -13.53 8.98 4.77
CA ARG A 41 -13.98 10.16 4.00
C ARG A 41 -13.78 10.02 2.50
N VAL A 42 -12.63 9.51 2.07
CA VAL A 42 -12.20 9.51 0.65
C VAL A 42 -12.61 8.21 -0.05
N GLY A 43 -12.61 7.10 0.68
CA GLY A 43 -12.85 5.75 0.17
C GLY A 43 -11.56 4.99 -0.09
N ARG A 44 -11.65 3.66 -0.02
CA ARG A 44 -10.50 2.76 0.00
C ARG A 44 -9.81 2.73 -1.37
N ARG A 45 -10.58 2.65 -2.46
CA ARG A 45 -10.02 2.55 -3.82
C ARG A 45 -9.23 3.80 -4.21
N LYS A 46 -9.78 4.98 -3.91
CA LYS A 46 -9.13 6.25 -4.23
C LYS A 46 -7.81 6.42 -3.47
N ILE A 47 -7.75 6.00 -2.22
CA ILE A 47 -6.53 6.02 -1.40
C ILE A 47 -5.46 5.09 -2.00
N MET A 48 -5.83 3.87 -2.40
CA MET A 48 -4.89 2.93 -3.03
C MET A 48 -4.34 3.48 -4.37
N LEU A 49 -5.20 4.07 -5.20
CA LEU A 49 -4.79 4.68 -6.48
C LEU A 49 -3.88 5.88 -6.28
N TRP A 50 -4.22 6.79 -5.35
CA TRP A 50 -3.36 7.92 -5.01
C TRP A 50 -2.00 7.46 -4.47
N GLY A 51 -2.00 6.41 -3.64
CA GLY A 51 -0.79 5.77 -3.14
C GLY A 51 0.12 5.27 -4.26
N LEU A 52 -0.42 4.52 -5.23
CA LEU A 52 0.37 4.02 -6.37
C LEU A 52 0.97 5.15 -7.19
N VAL A 53 0.19 6.19 -7.48
CA VAL A 53 0.68 7.35 -8.24
C VAL A 53 1.77 8.09 -7.48
N GLY A 54 1.58 8.33 -6.18
CA GLY A 54 2.57 8.99 -5.34
C GLY A 54 3.85 8.18 -5.18
N GLN A 55 3.75 6.85 -5.03
CA GLN A 55 4.89 5.95 -4.98
C GLN A 55 5.63 5.87 -6.32
N MET A 56 4.90 5.83 -7.44
CA MET A 56 5.49 5.86 -8.77
C MET A 56 6.31 7.15 -9.00
N ILE A 57 5.74 8.32 -8.67
CA ILE A 57 6.42 9.61 -8.82
C ILE A 57 7.69 9.65 -7.97
N THR A 58 7.59 9.27 -6.70
CA THR A 58 8.74 9.29 -5.79
C THR A 58 9.83 8.31 -6.23
N LEU A 59 9.50 7.12 -6.71
CA LEU A 59 10.47 6.15 -7.26
C LEU A 59 11.19 6.69 -8.51
N VAL A 60 10.47 7.34 -9.42
CA VAL A 60 11.10 7.98 -10.60
C VAL A 60 12.03 9.11 -10.17
N CYS A 61 11.61 9.93 -9.20
CA CYS A 61 12.46 10.99 -8.63
C CYS A 61 13.72 10.43 -7.97
N ILE A 62 13.61 9.33 -7.20
CA ILE A 62 14.78 8.67 -6.58
C ILE A 62 15.75 8.19 -7.67
N GLY A 63 15.25 7.49 -8.69
CA GLY A 63 16.07 7.04 -9.82
C GLY A 63 16.75 8.19 -10.57
N GLY A 64 16.03 9.29 -10.78
CA GLY A 64 16.57 10.51 -11.40
C GLY A 64 17.65 11.19 -10.56
N CYS A 65 17.43 11.34 -9.25
CA CYS A 65 18.42 11.89 -8.32
C CYS A 65 19.67 11.01 -8.25
N GLN A 66 19.52 9.67 -8.27
CA GLN A 66 20.65 8.77 -8.30
C GLN A 66 21.43 8.81 -9.61
N LYS A 67 20.74 8.85 -10.75
CA LYS A 67 21.40 9.03 -12.06
C LYS A 67 22.21 10.33 -12.09
N ALA A 68 21.60 11.44 -11.66
CA ALA A 68 22.28 12.73 -11.57
C ALA A 68 23.51 12.69 -10.63
N GLY A 69 23.45 11.88 -9.56
CA GLY A 69 24.60 11.65 -8.68
C GLY A 69 25.70 10.75 -9.25
N ILE A 70 25.37 9.81 -10.15
CA ILE A 70 26.32 8.91 -10.81
C ILE A 70 27.04 9.63 -11.96
N ASP A 71 26.29 10.30 -12.84
CA ASP A 71 26.85 11.08 -13.96
C ASP A 71 27.81 12.18 -13.46
N TYR A 72 27.60 12.64 -12.22
CA TYR A 72 28.42 13.62 -11.51
C TYR A 72 29.83 13.13 -11.10
N ASN A 73 30.04 11.82 -10.87
CA ASN A 73 31.36 11.27 -10.49
C ASN A 73 32.40 11.32 -11.63
N GLN A 74 31.98 11.71 -12.85
CA GLN A 74 32.83 11.78 -14.04
C GLN A 74 33.31 13.21 -14.42
N GLY A 75 32.94 14.26 -13.67
CA GLY A 75 33.52 15.59 -13.88
C GLY A 75 32.68 16.79 -13.43
N THR A 76 32.98 17.30 -12.23
CA THR A 76 32.83 18.69 -11.78
C THR A 76 31.41 19.28 -11.59
N TRP A 77 31.14 19.73 -10.33
CA TRP A 77 30.05 20.59 -9.75
C TRP A 77 29.26 20.03 -8.54
N THR A 78 29.93 20.00 -7.37
CA THR A 78 29.39 19.89 -5.99
C THR A 78 28.26 18.89 -5.66
N ALA A 79 28.68 17.70 -5.22
CA ALA A 79 27.96 16.47 -4.85
C ALA A 79 26.90 16.51 -3.73
N ALA A 80 26.48 17.67 -3.21
CA ALA A 80 25.57 17.69 -2.06
C ALA A 80 24.11 17.39 -2.45
N GLY A 81 23.64 17.87 -3.60
CA GLY A 81 22.20 17.88 -3.93
C GLY A 81 21.60 16.52 -4.37
N GLY A 82 22.33 15.70 -5.12
CA GLY A 82 21.80 14.46 -5.70
C GLY A 82 21.56 13.34 -4.67
N SER A 83 22.51 13.16 -3.76
CA SER A 83 22.41 12.19 -2.66
C SER A 83 21.38 12.62 -1.60
N GLN A 84 21.35 13.91 -1.25
CA GLN A 84 20.36 14.48 -0.34
C GLN A 84 18.94 14.41 -0.93
N GLY A 85 18.78 14.69 -2.23
CA GLY A 85 17.50 14.58 -2.92
C GLY A 85 16.94 13.15 -2.90
N ALA A 86 17.78 12.14 -3.16
CA ALA A 86 17.38 10.73 -3.08
C ALA A 86 16.92 10.33 -1.66
N VAL A 87 17.57 10.85 -0.61
CA VAL A 87 17.16 10.62 0.79
C VAL A 87 15.77 11.20 1.05
N VAL A 88 15.55 12.47 0.72
CA VAL A 88 14.25 13.12 0.97
C VAL A 88 13.13 12.44 0.18
N MET A 89 13.40 12.04 -1.07
CA MET A 89 12.41 11.33 -1.88
C MET A 89 12.13 9.92 -1.36
N THR A 90 13.11 9.25 -0.75
CA THR A 90 12.90 7.97 -0.06
C THR A 90 12.00 8.14 1.17
N MET A 91 12.21 9.20 1.96
CA MET A 91 11.32 9.54 3.08
C MET A 91 9.90 9.85 2.60
N MET A 92 9.77 10.58 1.50
CA MET A 92 8.46 10.87 0.89
C MET A 92 7.79 9.59 0.38
N TYR A 93 8.54 8.67 -0.23
CA TYR A 93 8.03 7.36 -0.64
C TYR A 93 7.45 6.59 0.56
N ASN A 94 8.17 6.55 1.69
CA ASN A 94 7.69 5.89 2.91
C ASN A 94 6.47 6.60 3.49
N PHE A 95 6.45 7.94 3.50
CA PHE A 95 5.29 8.70 3.93
C PHE A 95 4.04 8.36 3.11
N VAL A 96 4.15 8.36 1.77
CA VAL A 96 3.04 8.01 0.87
C VAL A 96 2.59 6.57 1.10
N PHE A 97 3.53 5.63 1.26
CA PHE A 97 3.22 4.24 1.57
C PHE A 97 2.44 4.11 2.89
N GLY A 98 2.89 4.78 3.94
CA GLY A 98 2.21 4.83 5.24
C GLY A 98 0.81 5.45 5.13
N ALA A 99 0.68 6.52 4.37
CA ALA A 99 -0.58 7.25 4.17
C ALA A 99 -1.60 6.54 3.26
N SER A 100 -1.21 5.45 2.60
CA SER A 100 -2.06 4.73 1.66
C SER A 100 -2.03 3.22 1.87
N TRP A 101 -1.09 2.53 1.22
CA TRP A 101 -1.03 1.08 1.11
C TRP A 101 -0.86 0.36 2.44
N LEU A 102 -0.16 0.94 3.41
CA LEU A 102 0.09 0.30 4.69
C LEU A 102 -1.20 -0.14 5.36
N GLY A 103 -2.16 0.77 5.56
CA GLY A 103 -3.44 0.43 6.17
C GLY A 103 -4.32 -0.41 5.25
N MET A 104 -4.34 -0.08 3.95
CA MET A 104 -5.23 -0.70 2.98
C MET A 104 -4.91 -2.18 2.74
N ALA A 105 -3.62 -2.58 2.78
CA ALA A 105 -3.20 -3.96 2.58
C ALA A 105 -3.75 -4.93 3.64
N TRP A 106 -4.09 -4.43 4.83
CA TRP A 106 -4.65 -5.23 5.92
C TRP A 106 -6.17 -5.03 6.06
N LEU A 107 -6.65 -3.82 5.81
CA LEU A 107 -8.06 -3.47 5.94
C LEU A 107 -8.88 -4.05 4.79
N TYR A 108 -8.44 -3.88 3.55
CA TYR A 108 -9.22 -4.23 2.36
C TYR A 108 -9.55 -5.72 2.28
N PRO A 109 -8.60 -6.66 2.52
CA PRO A 109 -8.91 -8.09 2.58
C PRO A 109 -9.98 -8.42 3.63
N ALA A 110 -9.93 -7.77 4.80
CA ALA A 110 -10.89 -8.02 5.87
C ALA A 110 -12.31 -7.57 5.52
N GLU A 111 -12.46 -6.55 4.65
CA GLU A 111 -13.74 -6.02 4.18
C GLU A 111 -14.36 -6.86 3.05
N ILE A 112 -13.54 -7.37 2.11
CA ILE A 112 -14.05 -8.06 0.90
C ILE A 112 -14.46 -9.52 1.13
N PHE A 113 -13.89 -10.20 2.14
CA PHE A 113 -14.23 -11.60 2.41
C PHE A 113 -15.53 -11.72 3.22
N SER A 114 -16.41 -12.62 2.78
CA SER A 114 -17.61 -13.00 3.53
C SER A 114 -17.27 -13.57 4.91
N THR A 115 -18.18 -13.43 5.86
CA THR A 115 -17.93 -13.75 7.27
C THR A 115 -17.44 -15.19 7.48
N GLY A 116 -17.93 -16.15 6.70
CA GLY A 116 -17.50 -17.56 6.79
C GLY A 116 -16.11 -17.84 6.20
N LEU A 117 -15.67 -17.06 5.21
CA LEU A 117 -14.38 -17.25 4.53
C LEU A 117 -13.29 -16.28 5.00
N ARG A 118 -13.64 -15.25 5.77
CA ARG A 118 -12.74 -14.16 6.19
C ARG A 118 -11.43 -14.65 6.81
N ALA A 119 -11.49 -15.64 7.70
CA ALA A 119 -10.28 -16.18 8.33
C ALA A 119 -9.32 -16.82 7.30
N LYS A 120 -9.86 -17.64 6.38
CA LYS A 120 -9.08 -18.29 5.33
C LYS A 120 -8.56 -17.26 4.32
N GLY A 121 -9.41 -16.34 3.86
CA GLY A 121 -9.04 -15.27 2.94
C GLY A 121 -7.94 -14.37 3.51
N ASN A 122 -8.06 -13.95 4.77
CA ASN A 122 -7.04 -13.12 5.43
C ASN A 122 -5.72 -13.87 5.62
N SER A 123 -5.75 -15.17 5.93
CA SER A 123 -4.51 -15.98 6.00
C SER A 123 -3.80 -16.07 4.65
N LEU A 124 -4.54 -16.23 3.55
CA LEU A 124 -3.97 -16.26 2.20
C LEU A 124 -3.41 -14.89 1.80
N SER A 125 -4.13 -13.81 2.10
CA SER A 125 -3.64 -12.43 1.86
C SER A 125 -2.35 -12.16 2.63
N THR A 126 -2.28 -12.59 3.88
CA THR A 126 -1.09 -12.45 4.72
C THR A 126 0.07 -13.27 4.17
N ALA A 127 -0.17 -14.52 3.77
CA ALA A 127 0.85 -15.38 3.16
C ALA A 127 1.37 -14.77 1.84
N ALA A 128 0.48 -14.25 0.99
CA ALA A 128 0.85 -13.57 -0.25
C ALA A 128 1.67 -12.30 0.02
N ASN A 129 1.33 -11.52 1.05
CA ASN A 129 2.11 -10.35 1.46
C ASN A 129 3.55 -10.73 1.84
N TRP A 130 3.72 -11.73 2.71
CA TRP A 130 5.05 -12.17 3.14
C TRP A 130 5.85 -12.82 2.02
N MET A 131 5.19 -13.55 1.12
CA MET A 131 5.82 -14.10 -0.07
C MET A 131 6.33 -12.99 -1.01
N GLY A 132 5.51 -11.96 -1.25
CA GLY A 132 5.92 -10.79 -2.04
C GLY A 132 7.12 -10.07 -1.41
N ASN A 133 7.10 -9.85 -0.09
CA ASN A 133 8.22 -9.26 0.64
C ASN A 133 9.50 -10.11 0.51
N PHE A 134 9.40 -11.43 0.61
CA PHE A 134 10.54 -12.34 0.43
C PHE A 134 11.13 -12.23 -0.98
N VAL A 135 10.29 -12.29 -2.02
CA VAL A 135 10.73 -12.17 -3.41
C VAL A 135 11.46 -10.84 -3.64
N VAL A 136 10.89 -9.72 -3.17
CA VAL A 136 11.51 -8.40 -3.32
C VAL A 136 12.82 -8.30 -2.53
N ALA A 137 12.89 -8.87 -1.31
CA ALA A 137 14.09 -8.84 -0.48
C ALA A 137 15.28 -9.59 -1.12
N GLU A 138 15.02 -10.71 -1.80
CA GLU A 138 16.05 -11.50 -2.51
C GLU A 138 16.36 -10.93 -3.90
N MET A 139 15.37 -10.40 -4.61
CA MET A 139 15.57 -9.82 -5.94
C MET A 139 16.28 -8.46 -5.89
N ALA A 140 15.99 -7.63 -4.90
CA ALA A 140 16.51 -6.26 -4.84
C ALA A 140 18.05 -6.19 -4.92
N PRO A 141 18.84 -6.97 -4.16
CA PRO A 141 20.30 -6.98 -4.27
C PRO A 141 20.79 -7.31 -5.69
N ILE A 142 20.18 -8.30 -6.35
CA ILE A 142 20.53 -8.73 -7.70
C ILE A 142 20.21 -7.63 -8.72
N MET A 143 19.05 -7.00 -8.58
CA MET A 143 18.62 -5.89 -9.44
C MET A 143 19.53 -4.67 -9.29
N PHE A 144 19.87 -4.29 -8.05
CA PHE A 144 20.79 -3.18 -7.81
C PHE A 144 22.21 -3.46 -8.35
N ALA A 145 22.69 -4.70 -8.27
CA ALA A 145 23.99 -5.08 -8.80
C ALA A 145 24.04 -5.11 -10.34
N SER A 146 22.94 -5.50 -10.99
CA SER A 146 22.87 -5.65 -12.46
C SER A 146 22.45 -4.36 -13.18
N MET A 147 21.47 -3.64 -12.64
CA MET A 147 20.80 -2.52 -13.31
C MET A 147 21.01 -1.16 -12.59
N GLY A 148 21.50 -1.15 -11.35
CA GLY A 148 21.73 0.08 -10.59
C GLY A 148 20.44 0.89 -10.40
N TYR A 149 20.47 2.17 -10.78
CA TYR A 149 19.36 3.11 -10.61
C TYR A 149 18.11 2.75 -11.42
N TRP A 150 18.24 1.96 -12.51
CA TRP A 150 17.10 1.48 -13.30
C TRP A 150 16.15 0.59 -12.49
N THR A 151 16.62 0.02 -11.38
CA THR A 151 15.81 -0.74 -10.41
C THR A 151 14.63 0.09 -9.91
N TYR A 152 14.81 1.39 -9.64
CA TYR A 152 13.72 2.27 -9.20
C TYR A 152 12.68 2.50 -10.30
N VAL A 153 13.14 2.66 -11.54
CA VAL A 153 12.26 2.84 -12.71
C VAL A 153 11.47 1.57 -12.98
N PHE A 154 12.07 0.39 -12.81
CA PHE A 154 11.37 -0.90 -12.89
C PHE A 154 10.23 -0.98 -11.86
N PHE A 155 10.49 -0.64 -10.59
CA PHE A 155 9.43 -0.63 -9.58
C PHE A 155 8.36 0.45 -9.83
N ALA A 156 8.73 1.59 -10.43
CA ALA A 156 7.76 2.58 -10.88
C ALA A 156 6.87 2.03 -12.01
N GLY A 157 7.45 1.27 -12.95
CA GLY A 157 6.71 0.56 -13.98
C GLY A 157 5.75 -0.49 -13.41
N LEU A 158 6.16 -1.23 -12.37
CA LEU A 158 5.26 -2.13 -11.66
C LEU A 158 4.08 -1.37 -11.03
N ASN A 159 4.33 -0.24 -10.36
CA ASN A 159 3.24 0.61 -9.83
C ASN A 159 2.27 1.04 -10.94
N LEU A 160 2.77 1.42 -12.11
CA LEU A 160 1.94 1.78 -13.26
C LEU A 160 1.05 0.62 -13.74
N LEU A 161 1.54 -0.62 -13.70
CA LEU A 161 0.75 -1.82 -14.02
C LEU A 161 -0.30 -2.13 -12.95
N PHE A 162 -0.03 -1.83 -11.68
CA PHE A 162 -0.99 -2.01 -10.60
C PHE A 162 -2.13 -0.98 -10.62
N ILE A 163 -1.93 0.21 -11.19
CA ILE A 163 -2.98 1.25 -11.30
C ILE A 163 -4.24 0.73 -12.01
N PRO A 164 -4.19 0.20 -13.25
CA PRO A 164 -5.38 -0.32 -13.90
C PRO A 164 -5.94 -1.55 -13.19
N LEU A 165 -5.07 -2.39 -12.61
CA LEU A 165 -5.49 -3.56 -11.84
C LEU A 165 -6.39 -3.15 -10.66
N VAL A 166 -5.95 -2.17 -9.87
CA VAL A 166 -6.74 -1.63 -8.75
C VAL A 166 -7.98 -0.90 -9.26
N TYR A 167 -7.87 -0.15 -10.35
CA TYR A 167 -9.03 0.60 -10.87
C TYR A 167 -10.18 -0.32 -11.32
N PHE A 168 -9.87 -1.42 -12.01
CA PHE A 168 -10.88 -2.33 -12.58
C PHE A 168 -11.29 -3.48 -11.66
N LEU A 169 -10.36 -4.07 -10.89
CA LEU A 169 -10.65 -5.28 -10.11
C LEU A 169 -11.05 -4.98 -8.66
N TYR A 170 -10.75 -3.81 -8.12
CA TYR A 170 -11.03 -3.51 -6.71
C TYR A 170 -12.32 -2.69 -6.61
N PRO A 171 -13.44 -3.29 -6.14
CA PRO A 171 -14.64 -2.51 -5.82
C PRO A 171 -14.40 -1.54 -4.66
N GLU A 172 -15.15 -0.44 -4.66
CA GLU A 172 -15.17 0.51 -3.54
C GLU A 172 -16.04 -0.04 -2.40
N THR A 173 -15.50 -0.03 -1.19
CA THR A 173 -16.13 -0.58 0.03
C THR A 173 -16.65 0.49 0.98
N GLN A 174 -16.40 1.78 0.69
CA GLN A 174 -16.78 2.90 1.55
C GLN A 174 -18.30 2.92 1.84
N GLY A 175 -18.65 2.98 3.12
CA GLY A 175 -20.02 3.18 3.58
C GLY A 175 -20.95 1.98 3.42
N LEU A 176 -20.41 0.81 3.03
CA LEU A 176 -21.17 -0.43 2.93
C LEU A 176 -21.01 -1.28 4.19
N SER A 177 -22.07 -1.96 4.60
CA SER A 177 -21.98 -3.01 5.60
C SER A 177 -21.29 -4.24 5.00
N LEU A 178 -20.72 -5.11 5.85
CA LEU A 178 -20.07 -6.35 5.41
C LEU A 178 -21.03 -7.25 4.61
N GLU A 179 -22.33 -7.22 4.94
CA GLU A 179 -23.38 -7.96 4.24
C GLU A 179 -23.66 -7.38 2.85
N GLN A 180 -23.65 -6.05 2.71
CA GLN A 180 -23.81 -5.38 1.42
C GLN A 180 -22.62 -5.63 0.49
N ILE A 181 -21.40 -5.71 1.05
CA ILE A 181 -20.20 -6.08 0.29
C ILE A 181 -20.33 -7.53 -0.21
N GLU A 182 -20.81 -8.46 0.61
CA GLU A 182 -21.06 -9.84 0.20
C GLU A 182 -22.11 -9.94 -0.94
N GLN A 183 -23.14 -9.10 -0.90
CA GLN A 183 -24.13 -8.99 -1.98
C GLN A 183 -23.52 -8.49 -3.29
N LEU A 184 -22.54 -7.58 -3.24
CA LEU A 184 -21.84 -7.08 -4.43
C LEU A 184 -21.14 -8.22 -5.19
N PHE A 185 -20.49 -9.13 -4.46
CA PHE A 185 -19.81 -10.29 -5.05
C PHE A 185 -20.80 -11.40 -5.47
N THR A 186 -21.95 -11.52 -4.79
CA THR A 186 -22.98 -12.51 -5.10
C THR A 186 -23.82 -12.13 -6.33
N ALA A 187 -24.18 -10.85 -6.48
CA ALA A 187 -24.91 -10.33 -7.64
C ALA A 187 -24.08 -10.44 -8.94
N THR A 188 -22.75 -10.40 -8.83
CA THR A 188 -21.85 -10.60 -9.97
C THR A 188 -21.77 -12.08 -10.38
N HIS A 189 -22.13 -13.01 -9.49
CA HIS A 189 -22.12 -14.46 -9.68
C HIS A 189 -23.53 -15.07 -9.82
N HIS A 190 -24.47 -14.42 -10.51
CA HIS A 190 -25.78 -15.01 -10.77
C HIS A 190 -25.70 -16.31 -11.59
N HIS A 191 -25.57 -17.44 -10.88
CA HIS A 191 -26.42 -18.59 -11.09
C HIS A 191 -27.90 -18.15 -10.90
N PRO A 192 -28.82 -18.60 -11.75
CA PRO A 192 -30.22 -18.26 -11.61
C PRO A 192 -30.82 -18.98 -10.38
N ALA A 193 -31.42 -18.17 -9.51
CA ALA A 193 -32.41 -18.48 -8.49
C ALA A 193 -32.03 -19.34 -7.26
N SER A 194 -32.02 -18.67 -6.11
CA SER A 194 -32.93 -19.07 -5.02
C SER A 194 -33.50 -17.79 -4.39
N PRO A 195 -34.84 -17.61 -4.32
CA PRO A 195 -35.43 -16.43 -3.72
C PRO A 195 -35.19 -16.46 -2.21
N TYR A 196 -34.44 -15.47 -1.72
CA TYR A 196 -34.33 -15.18 -0.30
C TYR A 196 -35.73 -14.90 0.29
N LYS A 197 -36.11 -15.66 1.32
CA LYS A 197 -37.37 -15.51 2.05
C LYS A 197 -37.05 -14.81 3.39
N PRO A 198 -37.45 -13.55 3.61
CA PRO A 198 -37.24 -12.92 4.90
C PRO A 198 -38.10 -13.63 5.97
N SER A 199 -37.47 -14.09 7.04
CA SER A 199 -38.17 -14.61 8.22
C SER A 199 -38.72 -13.45 9.02
N ASN A 200 -40.00 -13.12 8.81
CA ASN A 200 -40.74 -12.23 9.70
C ASN A 200 -41.01 -12.96 11.02
N THR A 201 -40.12 -12.78 12.00
CA THR A 201 -40.45 -13.09 13.40
C THR A 201 -41.24 -11.91 13.96
N THR A 202 -42.54 -11.85 13.62
CA THR A 202 -43.52 -11.09 14.39
C THR A 202 -44.05 -11.99 15.50
N THR A 203 -43.43 -11.97 16.67
CA THR A 203 -44.09 -12.42 17.90
C THR A 203 -45.00 -11.29 18.37
N ASN A 204 -46.21 -11.26 17.81
CA ASN A 204 -47.37 -10.64 18.45
C ASN A 204 -47.84 -11.60 19.55
N THR A 205 -47.71 -11.19 20.80
CA THR A 205 -48.61 -11.59 21.88
C THR A 205 -48.81 -10.39 22.80
N ASP A 206 -49.48 -9.37 22.27
CA ASP A 206 -50.33 -8.50 23.08
C ASP A 206 -51.76 -9.03 22.89
N GLU A 207 -52.20 -9.91 23.78
CA GLU A 207 -53.61 -10.08 24.17
C GLU A 207 -53.73 -11.13 25.29
N GLU A 208 -53.56 -10.70 26.54
CA GLU A 208 -54.45 -11.14 27.61
C GLU A 208 -54.59 -10.02 28.66
N LYS A 209 -55.63 -9.20 28.49
CA LYS A 209 -56.26 -8.42 29.54
C LYS A 209 -57.40 -9.28 30.10
N SER A 210 -57.37 -9.69 31.36
CA SER A 210 -58.48 -9.60 32.34
C SER A 210 -58.27 -10.50 33.56
N PHE A 211 -58.46 -9.89 34.74
CA PHE A 211 -58.43 -10.41 36.12
C PHE A 211 -57.08 -10.52 36.84
#